data_AF-A0A0G1CGE8-F1
#
_entry.id   AF-A0A0G1CGE8-F1
#
_cell.length_a   1.000
_cell.length_b   1.000
_cell.length_c   1.000
_cell.angle_alpha   90.00
_cell.angle_beta   90.00
_cell.angle_gamma   90.00
#
_symmetry.space_group_name_H-M   'P 1'
#
loop_
_entity.id
_entity.type
_entity.pdbx_description
1 polymer ?
#
loop_
_entity_poly.entity_id
_entity_poly.type
_entity_poly.pdbx_seq_one_letter_code
_entity_poly.pdbx_strand_id
1 'polypeptide(L)'
;MLDVAIIGAGAAGLTAALYAKLYQLETICIGDKIGGKLVTAPFIIDYPGIKGISGKDFISTLNAQLTELGVSVMENSVATIAVKEGASTSFTLTTTDQQTYEARAVLLCTGNPNKQSNSRTTRLAKQLNLADKQGLLIINENFMTSRPGIFAAGDCLIYPFSLEQLTTTVASAVQATAYIFEYVKGKHAPIMWGKAAIPRLFVERKSYVIPSGAAEGTCSTDS
;
A
#
# COMPACT_ATOMS: atom_id res chain seq x y z
N MET A 1 7.79 11.83 -13.45
CA MET A 1 8.33 11.62 -12.09
C MET A 1 7.15 11.30 -11.19
N LEU A 2 7.22 10.18 -10.48
CA LEU A 2 6.17 9.68 -9.61
C LEU A 2 6.22 10.39 -8.25
N ASP A 3 5.07 10.55 -7.61
CA ASP A 3 5.02 10.94 -6.20
C ASP A 3 5.52 9.76 -5.33
N VAL A 4 5.06 8.53 -5.61
CA VAL A 4 5.46 7.34 -4.86
C VAL A 4 5.57 6.09 -5.73
N ALA A 5 6.67 5.36 -5.60
CA ALA A 5 6.81 4.00 -6.13
C ALA A 5 6.60 2.98 -5.01
N ILE A 6 5.73 1.99 -5.25
CA ILE A 6 5.36 0.96 -4.28
C ILE A 6 5.98 -0.37 -4.71
N ILE A 7 6.70 -1.03 -3.80
CA ILE A 7 7.48 -2.24 -4.07
C ILE A 7 6.89 -3.43 -3.31
N GLY A 8 6.30 -4.35 -4.05
CA GLY A 8 5.59 -5.52 -3.55
C GLY A 8 4.10 -5.40 -3.84
N ALA A 9 3.58 -6.28 -4.71
CA ALA A 9 2.18 -6.30 -5.12
C ALA A 9 1.30 -7.22 -4.25
N GLY A 10 1.63 -7.35 -2.96
CA GLY A 10 0.80 -8.06 -1.98
C GLY A 10 -0.37 -7.21 -1.47
N ALA A 11 -1.11 -7.70 -0.47
CA ALA A 11 -2.25 -6.97 0.09
C ALA A 11 -1.88 -5.56 0.58
N ALA A 12 -0.73 -5.39 1.22
CA ALA A 12 -0.22 -4.09 1.64
C ALA A 12 0.02 -3.15 0.45
N GLY A 13 0.80 -3.58 -0.55
CA GLY A 13 1.15 -2.71 -1.67
C GLY A 13 -0.02 -2.38 -2.59
N LEU A 14 -0.93 -3.33 -2.83
CA LEU A 14 -2.17 -3.07 -3.58
C LEU A 14 -3.08 -2.10 -2.82
N THR A 15 -3.19 -2.24 -1.49
CA THR A 15 -3.91 -1.28 -0.64
C THR A 15 -3.26 0.10 -0.70
N ALA A 16 -1.93 0.17 -0.59
CA ALA A 16 -1.21 1.43 -0.68
C ALA A 16 -1.41 2.10 -2.05
N ALA A 17 -1.43 1.33 -3.14
CA ALA A 17 -1.68 1.84 -4.48
C ALA A 17 -3.10 2.43 -4.61
N LEU A 18 -4.08 1.77 -3.99
CA LEU A 18 -5.45 2.26 -3.92
C LEU A 18 -5.50 3.60 -3.19
N TYR A 19 -4.89 3.69 -2.00
CA TYR A 19 -4.89 4.92 -1.21
C TYR A 19 -4.05 6.04 -1.83
N ALA A 20 -2.94 5.71 -2.48
CA ALA A 20 -2.13 6.68 -3.20
C ALA A 20 -2.95 7.30 -4.34
N LYS A 21 -3.69 6.48 -5.09
CA LYS A 21 -4.59 6.98 -6.12
C LYS A 21 -5.73 7.81 -5.55
N LEU A 22 -6.32 7.37 -4.45
CA LEU A 22 -7.36 8.14 -3.74
C LEU A 22 -6.81 9.51 -3.35
N TYR A 23 -5.60 9.59 -2.80
CA TYR A 23 -4.89 10.84 -2.50
C TYR A 23 -4.37 11.63 -3.71
N GLN A 24 -4.70 11.19 -4.93
CA GLN A 24 -4.23 11.80 -6.19
C GLN A 24 -2.70 11.88 -6.28
N LEU A 25 -2.00 10.86 -5.75
CA LEU A 25 -0.57 10.69 -5.95
C LEU A 25 -0.31 9.96 -7.27
N GLU A 26 0.65 10.46 -8.05
CA GLU A 26 1.18 9.75 -9.20
C GLU A 26 1.98 8.53 -8.70
N THR A 27 1.53 7.32 -9.05
CA THR A 27 2.06 6.10 -8.45
C THR A 27 2.16 4.92 -9.42
N ILE A 28 3.09 4.01 -9.11
CA ILE A 28 3.19 2.67 -9.69
C ILE A 28 3.37 1.65 -8.57
N CYS A 29 2.71 0.50 -8.68
CA CYS A 29 2.95 -0.65 -7.82
C CYS A 29 3.67 -1.73 -8.63
N ILE A 30 4.87 -2.12 -8.20
CA ILE A 30 5.70 -3.13 -8.88
C ILE A 30 5.91 -4.29 -7.91
N GLY A 31 5.61 -5.52 -8.32
CA GLY A 31 5.91 -6.69 -7.50
C GLY A 31 6.01 -7.98 -8.28
N ASP A 32 6.85 -8.90 -7.78
CA ASP A 32 7.18 -10.18 -8.42
C ASP A 32 5.95 -11.03 -8.77
N LYS A 33 4.88 -10.89 -7.99
CA LYS A 33 3.63 -11.61 -8.16
C LYS A 33 2.48 -10.78 -7.61
N ILE A 34 1.47 -10.53 -8.44
CA ILE A 34 0.26 -9.84 -8.00
C ILE A 34 -0.46 -10.69 -6.94
N GLY A 35 -0.77 -10.05 -5.81
CA GLY A 35 -1.38 -10.62 -4.62
C GLY A 35 -0.42 -11.30 -3.64
N GLY A 36 0.85 -11.47 -3.99
CA GLY A 36 1.86 -12.07 -3.12
C GLY A 36 1.44 -13.42 -2.52
N LYS A 37 1.73 -13.63 -1.24
CA LYS A 37 1.41 -14.87 -0.53
C LYS A 37 -0.08 -15.01 -0.18
N LEU A 38 -0.83 -13.91 -0.07
CA LEU A 38 -2.23 -13.97 0.31
C LEU A 38 -3.07 -14.77 -0.70
N VAL A 39 -2.70 -14.75 -1.99
CA VAL A 39 -3.42 -15.48 -3.06
C VAL A 39 -3.56 -16.98 -2.75
N THR A 40 -2.63 -17.57 -2.00
CA THR A 40 -2.67 -19.00 -1.66
C THR A 40 -3.46 -19.30 -0.40
N ALA A 41 -3.96 -18.29 0.33
CA ALA A 41 -4.78 -18.53 1.52
C ALA A 41 -6.11 -19.19 1.09
N PRO A 42 -6.43 -20.39 1.60
CA PRO A 42 -7.63 -21.10 1.20
C PRO A 42 -8.89 -20.35 1.65
N PHE A 43 -8.86 -19.79 2.86
CA PHE A 43 -9.98 -19.09 3.45
C PHE A 43 -9.53 -18.09 4.52
N ILE A 44 -10.15 -16.92 4.55
CA ILE A 44 -9.91 -15.81 5.47
C ILE A 44 -11.24 -15.52 6.18
N ILE A 45 -11.24 -15.57 7.51
CA ILE A 45 -12.44 -15.38 8.36
C ILE A 45 -12.26 -14.27 9.40
N ASP A 46 -11.04 -13.74 9.51
CA ASP A 46 -10.58 -12.81 10.54
C ASP A 46 -10.41 -11.39 9.99
N TYR A 47 -11.06 -11.08 8.86
CA TYR A 47 -11.15 -9.72 8.32
C TYR A 47 -12.52 -9.10 8.64
N PRO A 48 -12.59 -8.12 9.57
CA PRO A 48 -13.86 -7.55 10.01
C PRO A 48 -14.73 -7.06 8.85
N GLY A 49 -16.02 -7.41 8.90
CA GLY A 49 -16.99 -7.07 7.83
C GLY A 49 -17.03 -8.07 6.68
N ILE A 50 -16.12 -9.04 6.60
CA ILE A 50 -16.15 -10.13 5.62
C ILE A 50 -16.35 -11.46 6.36
N LYS A 51 -17.48 -12.13 6.12
CA LYS A 51 -17.82 -13.41 6.79
C LYS A 51 -16.84 -14.55 6.44
N GLY A 52 -16.30 -14.51 5.22
CA GLY A 52 -15.40 -15.53 4.71
C GLY A 52 -15.06 -15.24 3.25
N ILE A 53 -13.78 -15.30 2.88
CA ILE A 53 -13.32 -15.07 1.50
C ILE A 53 -12.04 -15.85 1.24
N SER A 54 -11.84 -16.34 0.01
CA SER A 54 -10.55 -16.91 -0.37
C SER A 54 -9.52 -15.79 -0.56
N GLY A 55 -8.23 -16.09 -0.37
CA GLY A 55 -7.18 -15.11 -0.63
C GLY A 55 -7.12 -14.66 -2.08
N LYS A 56 -7.45 -15.57 -3.01
CA LYS A 56 -7.56 -15.26 -4.45
C LYS A 56 -8.67 -14.24 -4.72
N ASP A 57 -9.85 -14.44 -4.14
CA ASP A 57 -11.00 -13.56 -4.38
C ASP A 57 -10.82 -12.19 -3.71
N PHE A 58 -10.15 -12.15 -2.56
CA PHE A 58 -9.78 -10.90 -1.91
C PHE A 58 -8.85 -10.07 -2.81
N ILE A 59 -7.78 -10.70 -3.33
CA ILE A 59 -6.82 -10.03 -4.22
C ILE A 59 -7.47 -9.63 -5.54
N SER A 60 -8.29 -10.49 -6.16
CA SER A 60 -8.95 -10.16 -7.43
C SER A 60 -9.88 -8.95 -7.29
N THR A 61 -10.62 -8.89 -6.18
CA THR A 61 -11.49 -7.75 -5.84
C THR A 61 -10.66 -6.47 -5.68
N LEU A 62 -9.57 -6.52 -4.91
CA LEU A 62 -8.70 -5.37 -4.71
C LEU A 62 -8.03 -4.91 -6.02
N ASN A 63 -7.59 -5.84 -6.86
CA ASN A 63 -6.99 -5.52 -8.15
C ASN A 63 -8.02 -4.95 -9.15
N ALA A 64 -9.28 -5.40 -9.10
CA ALA A 64 -10.37 -4.82 -9.88
C ALA A 64 -10.60 -3.34 -9.50
N GLN A 65 -10.61 -3.02 -8.20
CA GLN A 65 -10.70 -1.62 -7.74
C GLN A 65 -9.57 -0.75 -8.30
N LEU A 66 -8.32 -1.25 -8.28
CA LEU A 66 -7.17 -0.54 -8.84
C LEU A 66 -7.33 -0.34 -10.36
N THR A 67 -7.80 -1.35 -11.06
CA THR A 67 -8.04 -1.30 -12.51
C THR A 67 -9.10 -0.26 -12.86
N GLU A 68 -10.24 -0.25 -12.15
CA GLU A 68 -11.32 0.73 -12.33
C GLU A 68 -10.86 2.16 -12.08
N LEU A 69 -9.92 2.35 -11.15
CA LEU A 69 -9.32 3.65 -10.86
C LEU A 69 -8.15 4.01 -11.79
N GLY A 70 -7.77 3.13 -12.72
CA GLY A 70 -6.65 3.35 -13.64
C GLY A 70 -5.29 3.41 -12.92
N VAL A 71 -5.08 2.59 -11.90
CA VAL A 71 -3.81 2.48 -11.18
C VAL A 71 -2.89 1.47 -11.88
N SER A 72 -1.65 1.88 -12.14
CA SER A 72 -0.63 1.02 -12.75
C SER A 72 -0.09 0.01 -11.74
N VAL A 73 -0.47 -1.26 -11.92
CA VAL A 73 0.11 -2.41 -11.21
C VAL A 73 0.90 -3.24 -12.21
N MET A 74 2.18 -3.45 -11.93
CA MET A 74 3.11 -4.16 -12.79
C MET A 74 3.63 -5.41 -12.09
N GLU A 75 3.45 -6.56 -12.72
CA GLU A 75 4.12 -7.79 -12.31
C GLU A 75 5.56 -7.80 -12.83
N ASN A 76 6.50 -7.38 -11.98
CA ASN A 76 7.94 -7.28 -12.28
C ASN A 76 8.72 -7.17 -10.96
N SER A 77 10.03 -7.36 -11.01
CA SER A 77 10.92 -7.22 -9.85
C SER A 77 11.74 -5.94 -9.93
N VAL A 78 11.90 -5.24 -8.80
CA VAL A 78 12.86 -4.15 -8.69
C VAL A 78 14.23 -4.71 -8.30
N ALA A 79 15.25 -4.37 -9.09
CA ALA A 79 16.62 -4.84 -8.93
C ALA A 79 17.46 -3.89 -8.07
N THR A 80 17.28 -2.58 -8.24
CA THR A 80 18.02 -1.56 -7.47
C THR A 80 17.13 -0.36 -7.16
N ILE A 81 17.45 0.30 -6.05
CA ILE A 81 16.93 1.63 -5.69
C ILE A 81 18.15 2.51 -5.46
N ALA A 82 18.41 3.43 -6.38
CA ALA A 82 19.47 4.43 -6.24
C ALA A 82 18.90 5.70 -5.64
N VAL A 83 19.61 6.25 -4.66
CA VAL A 83 19.27 7.55 -4.05
C VAL A 83 19.97 8.63 -4.87
N LYS A 84 19.22 9.64 -5.30
CA LYS A 84 19.75 10.82 -5.97
C LYS A 84 19.64 11.98 -5.00
N GLU A 85 20.79 12.40 -4.49
CA GLU A 85 20.93 13.57 -3.64
C GLU A 85 21.06 14.83 -4.50
N GLY A 86 20.35 15.89 -4.12
CA GLY A 86 20.26 17.15 -4.87
C GLY A 86 19.47 18.18 -4.06
N ALA A 87 18.83 19.16 -4.72
CA ALA A 87 17.97 20.15 -4.05
C ALA A 87 16.77 19.50 -3.32
N SER A 88 16.33 18.34 -3.79
CA SER A 88 15.38 17.45 -3.10
C SER A 88 15.77 16.00 -3.36
N THR A 89 15.77 15.16 -2.33
CA THR A 89 16.04 13.73 -2.46
C THR A 89 15.00 13.07 -3.38
N SER A 90 15.48 12.26 -4.33
CA SER A 90 14.63 11.41 -5.16
C SER A 90 15.24 10.02 -5.34
N PHE A 91 14.44 9.10 -5.87
CA PHE A 91 14.83 7.71 -6.04
C PHE A 91 14.70 7.27 -7.49
N THR A 92 15.71 6.58 -8.00
CA THR A 92 15.65 5.88 -9.28
C THR A 92 15.54 4.38 -9.00
N LEU A 93 14.44 3.79 -9.43
CA LEU A 93 14.19 2.36 -9.33
C LEU A 93 14.50 1.73 -10.69
N THR A 94 15.33 0.69 -10.69
CA THR A 94 15.60 -0.09 -11.90
C THR A 94 15.01 -1.48 -11.72
N THR A 95 14.14 -1.87 -12.64
CA THR A 95 13.55 -3.22 -12.67
C THR A 95 14.52 -4.24 -13.26
N THR A 96 14.20 -5.52 -13.11
CA THR A 96 15.05 -6.61 -13.62
C THR A 96 15.14 -6.66 -15.14
N ASP A 97 14.14 -6.14 -15.85
CA ASP A 97 14.10 -5.96 -17.31
C ASP A 97 14.68 -4.61 -17.76
N GLN A 98 15.42 -3.91 -16.89
CA GLN A 98 16.13 -2.66 -17.17
C GLN A 98 15.23 -1.43 -17.43
N GLN A 99 13.94 -1.50 -17.08
CA GLN A 99 13.11 -0.29 -17.05
C GLN A 99 13.46 0.55 -15.82
N THR A 100 13.38 1.87 -15.98
CA THR A 100 13.69 2.82 -14.90
C THR A 100 12.52 3.70 -14.57
N TYR A 101 12.33 3.95 -13.28
CA TYR A 101 11.27 4.80 -12.74
C TYR A 101 11.88 5.78 -11.75
N GLU A 102 11.48 7.05 -11.82
CA GLU A 102 11.88 8.07 -10.85
C GLU A 102 10.71 8.42 -9.93
N ALA A 103 10.96 8.41 -8.62
CA ALA A 103 9.95 8.70 -7.60
C ALA A 103 10.48 9.62 -6.50
N ARG A 104 9.58 10.42 -5.90
CA ARG A 104 9.89 11.28 -4.74
C ARG A 104 9.96 10.50 -3.44
N ALA A 105 9.14 9.46 -3.32
CA ALA A 105 9.15 8.53 -2.21
C ALA A 105 9.09 7.08 -2.70
N VAL A 106 9.56 6.16 -1.85
CA VAL A 106 9.45 4.71 -2.07
C VAL A 106 8.74 4.08 -0.88
N LEU A 107 7.77 3.21 -1.15
CA LEU A 107 7.12 2.38 -0.13
C LEU A 107 7.47 0.91 -0.32
N LEU A 108 8.09 0.31 0.68
CA LEU A 108 8.45 -1.10 0.71
C LEU A 108 7.33 -1.94 1.35
N CYS A 109 6.70 -2.80 0.56
CA CYS A 109 5.62 -3.72 0.95
C CYS A 109 6.02 -5.18 0.64
N THR A 110 7.20 -5.57 1.08
CA THR A 110 7.90 -6.78 0.59
C THR A 110 7.40 -8.09 1.22
N GLY A 111 6.53 -7.98 2.24
CA GLY A 111 6.07 -9.11 3.05
C GLY A 111 7.17 -9.71 3.94
N ASN A 112 6.80 -10.71 4.75
CA ASN A 112 7.70 -11.26 5.76
C ASN A 112 8.91 -12.00 5.12
N PRO A 113 10.16 -11.55 5.40
CA PRO A 113 11.37 -12.17 4.88
C PRO A 113 11.57 -13.62 5.34
N ASN A 114 11.08 -14.00 6.52
CA ASN A 114 11.18 -15.37 7.05
C ASN A 114 10.27 -16.36 6.30
N LYS A 115 9.22 -15.85 5.64
CA LYS A 115 8.23 -16.65 4.91
C LYS A 115 8.45 -16.64 3.39
N GLN A 116 9.45 -15.89 2.95
CA GLN A 116 9.84 -15.72 1.55
C GLN A 116 11.37 -15.84 1.45
N SER A 117 11.86 -17.08 1.31
CA SER A 117 13.28 -17.34 1.09
C SER A 117 13.77 -16.54 -0.12
N ASN A 118 14.74 -15.64 0.09
CA ASN A 118 15.47 -14.93 -0.97
C ASN A 118 14.62 -14.13 -1.98
N SER A 119 13.52 -13.46 -1.57
CA SER A 119 12.93 -12.46 -2.47
C SER A 119 13.96 -11.36 -2.76
N ARG A 120 14.12 -10.98 -4.05
CA ARG A 120 15.06 -9.93 -4.48
C ARG A 120 14.79 -8.60 -3.76
N THR A 121 13.57 -8.42 -3.29
CA THR A 121 13.13 -7.26 -2.50
C THR A 121 13.69 -7.27 -1.07
N THR A 122 13.80 -8.42 -0.41
CA THR A 122 14.53 -8.56 0.87
C THR A 122 16.02 -8.22 0.69
N ARG A 123 16.58 -8.48 -0.50
CA ARG A 123 17.95 -8.05 -0.83
C ARG A 123 18.06 -6.53 -0.94
N LEU A 124 17.06 -5.83 -1.51
CA LEU A 124 17.03 -4.37 -1.55
C LEU A 124 17.01 -3.77 -0.13
N ALA A 125 16.15 -4.31 0.75
CA ALA A 125 16.09 -3.90 2.15
C ALA A 125 17.45 -4.03 2.87
N LYS A 126 18.15 -5.15 2.63
CA LYS A 126 19.50 -5.38 3.15
C LYS A 126 20.55 -4.46 2.51
N GLN A 127 20.50 -4.25 1.19
CA GLN A 127 21.42 -3.37 0.46
C GLN A 127 21.37 -1.94 0.98
N LEU A 128 20.18 -1.47 1.35
CA LEU A 128 19.99 -0.12 1.87
C LEU A 128 20.27 0.00 3.37
N ASN A 129 20.63 -1.10 4.05
CA ASN A 129 20.85 -1.17 5.50
C ASN A 129 19.65 -0.64 6.31
N LEU A 130 18.44 -1.05 5.93
CA LEU A 130 17.17 -0.60 6.52
C LEU A 130 16.54 -1.62 7.47
N ALA A 131 17.18 -2.78 7.64
CA ALA A 131 16.61 -3.94 8.30
C ALA A 131 17.43 -4.39 9.52
N ASP A 132 16.79 -5.11 10.43
CA ASP A 132 17.46 -5.78 11.54
C ASP A 132 18.22 -7.05 11.10
N LYS A 133 18.71 -7.81 12.08
CA LYS A 133 19.41 -9.08 11.86
C LYS A 133 18.50 -10.15 11.23
N GLN A 134 17.19 -10.05 11.43
CA GLN A 134 16.17 -10.94 10.90
C GLN A 134 15.72 -10.52 9.49
N GLY A 135 16.16 -9.36 9.00
CA GLY A 135 15.82 -8.83 7.69
C GLY A 135 14.48 -8.09 7.64
N LEU A 136 13.87 -7.82 8.79
CA LEU A 136 12.66 -7.01 8.91
C LEU A 136 13.03 -5.52 8.94
N LEU A 137 12.23 -4.69 8.31
CA LEU A 137 12.46 -3.26 8.15
C LEU A 137 12.18 -2.50 9.45
N ILE A 138 13.13 -1.65 9.83
CA ILE A 138 13.02 -0.74 10.98
C ILE A 138 12.43 0.58 10.48
N ILE A 139 11.39 1.05 11.16
CA ILE A 139 10.75 2.34 10.87
C ILE A 139 10.48 3.12 12.15
N ASN A 140 10.23 4.42 12.01
CA ASN A 140 9.72 5.29 13.06
C ASN A 140 8.17 5.29 13.09
N GLU A 141 7.59 6.10 13.97
CA GLU A 141 6.14 6.28 14.14
C GLU A 141 5.40 6.75 12.89
N ASN A 142 6.11 7.33 11.93
CA ASN A 142 5.57 7.82 10.65
C ASN A 142 5.79 6.82 9.50
N PHE A 143 6.10 5.57 9.82
CA PHE A 143 6.39 4.50 8.84
C PHE A 143 7.62 4.74 7.95
N MET A 144 8.49 5.69 8.32
CA MET A 144 9.69 6.03 7.57
C MET A 144 10.89 5.25 8.11
N THR A 145 11.73 4.75 7.21
CA THR A 145 12.99 4.07 7.55
C THR A 145 14.07 5.08 7.96
N SER A 146 15.26 4.60 8.30
CA SER A 146 16.43 5.46 8.54
C SER A 146 16.88 6.28 7.31
N ARG A 147 16.37 5.96 6.11
CA ARG A 147 16.57 6.76 4.90
C ARG A 147 15.35 7.63 4.62
N PRO A 148 15.46 8.97 4.72
CA PRO A 148 14.36 9.88 4.43
C PRO A 148 13.77 9.65 3.04
N GLY A 149 12.44 9.57 2.96
CA GLY A 149 11.71 9.29 1.71
C GLY A 149 11.53 7.80 1.38
N ILE A 150 12.15 6.89 2.13
CA ILE A 150 11.88 5.45 2.05
C ILE A 150 11.02 5.04 3.26
N PHE A 151 9.85 4.50 2.96
CA PHE A 151 8.84 4.03 3.91
C PHE A 151 8.66 2.52 3.80
N ALA A 152 8.02 1.90 4.78
CA ALA A 152 7.68 0.48 4.73
C ALA A 152 6.33 0.18 5.40
N ALA A 153 5.62 -0.86 4.91
CA ALA A 153 4.31 -1.27 5.42
C ALA A 153 4.03 -2.78 5.20
N GLY A 154 3.16 -3.35 6.03
CA GLY A 154 2.80 -4.77 6.01
C GLY A 154 3.78 -5.66 6.79
N ASP A 155 3.75 -6.96 6.51
CA ASP A 155 4.50 -7.98 7.27
C ASP A 155 6.03 -7.91 7.12
N CYS A 156 6.57 -6.94 6.38
CA CYS A 156 8.01 -6.70 6.28
C CYS A 156 8.57 -5.88 7.45
N LEU A 157 7.74 -5.47 8.41
CA LEU A 157 8.10 -4.56 9.50
C LEU A 157 8.47 -5.27 10.81
N ILE A 158 9.33 -4.62 11.59
CA ILE A 158 9.49 -4.89 13.02
C ILE A 158 8.58 -3.95 13.79
N TYR A 159 7.57 -4.48 14.46
CA TYR A 159 6.84 -3.72 15.48
C TYR A 159 6.66 -4.56 16.74
N PRO A 160 6.56 -3.94 17.93
CA PRO A 160 6.26 -4.63 19.18
C PRO A 160 4.90 -5.36 19.19
N PHE A 161 4.11 -5.30 18.10
CA PHE A 161 2.86 -6.04 17.91
C PHE A 161 2.71 -6.54 16.47
N SER A 162 3.79 -7.00 15.82
CA SER A 162 3.74 -7.58 14.47
C SER A 162 2.84 -8.81 14.43
N LEU A 163 1.55 -8.57 14.20
CA LEU A 163 0.54 -9.56 13.94
C LEU A 163 0.50 -9.73 12.43
N GLU A 164 0.96 -10.87 11.93
CA GLU A 164 0.91 -11.23 10.51
C GLU A 164 -0.54 -11.54 10.10
N GLN A 165 -1.38 -10.51 10.16
CA GLN A 165 -2.80 -10.53 9.87
C GLN A 165 -3.11 -9.61 8.70
N LEU A 166 -4.12 -9.98 7.91
CA LEU A 166 -4.53 -9.17 6.77
C LEU A 166 -4.97 -7.77 7.20
N THR A 167 -5.68 -7.66 8.33
CA THR A 167 -6.19 -6.40 8.87
C THR A 167 -5.08 -5.41 9.20
N THR A 168 -4.01 -5.86 9.87
CA THR A 168 -2.85 -5.01 10.21
C THR A 168 -2.03 -4.64 8.97
N THR A 169 -1.91 -5.56 8.01
CA THR A 169 -1.28 -5.30 6.72
C THR A 169 -1.99 -4.19 5.93
N VAL A 170 -3.32 -4.24 5.85
CA VAL A 170 -4.11 -3.19 5.19
C VAL A 170 -4.00 -1.88 5.97
N ALA A 171 -4.13 -1.90 7.30
CA ALA A 171 -4.08 -0.70 8.13
C ALA A 171 -2.73 0.03 8.01
N SER A 172 -1.62 -0.69 8.13
CA SER A 172 -0.27 -0.11 8.00
C SER A 172 -0.02 0.49 6.62
N ALA A 173 -0.52 -0.15 5.55
CA ALA A 173 -0.42 0.40 4.20
C ALA A 173 -1.17 1.73 4.06
N VAL A 174 -2.36 1.86 4.64
CA VAL A 174 -3.13 3.10 4.65
C VAL A 174 -2.38 4.20 5.41
N GLN A 175 -1.88 3.89 6.61
CA GLN A 175 -1.13 4.83 7.46
C GLN A 175 0.15 5.31 6.78
N ALA A 176 0.98 4.39 6.27
CA ALA A 176 2.20 4.72 5.56
C ALA A 176 1.92 5.59 4.33
N THR A 177 0.87 5.30 3.58
CA THR A 177 0.48 6.09 2.41
C THR A 177 0.05 7.51 2.77
N ALA A 178 -0.61 7.69 3.93
CA ALA A 178 -0.92 9.02 4.44
C ALA A 178 0.35 9.80 4.76
N TYR A 179 1.30 9.22 5.50
CA TYR A 179 2.58 9.88 5.81
C TYR A 179 3.43 10.18 4.56
N ILE A 180 3.37 9.31 3.55
CA ILE A 180 3.98 9.58 2.24
C ILE A 180 3.36 10.79 1.58
N PHE A 181 2.03 10.93 1.62
CA PHE A 181 1.37 12.13 1.10
C PHE A 181 1.89 13.40 1.80
N GLU A 182 2.03 13.36 3.13
CA GLU A 182 2.54 14.51 3.89
C GLU A 182 3.99 14.84 3.50
N TYR A 183 4.82 13.82 3.38
CA TYR A 183 6.21 13.96 2.94
C TYR A 183 6.32 14.58 1.54
N VAL A 184 5.48 14.14 0.61
CA VAL A 184 5.55 14.56 -0.80
C VAL A 184 4.87 15.91 -1.05
N LYS A 185 3.75 16.19 -0.37
CA LYS A 185 2.91 17.37 -0.59
C LYS A 185 3.10 18.47 0.46
N GLY A 186 3.81 18.21 1.56
CA GLY A 186 4.08 19.18 2.63
C GLY A 186 2.84 19.57 3.45
N LYS A 187 1.80 18.74 3.46
CA LYS A 187 0.54 18.97 4.19
C LYS A 187 -0.13 17.65 4.57
N HIS A 188 -0.97 17.66 5.59
CA HIS A 188 -1.68 16.45 6.05
C HIS A 188 -2.53 15.80 4.97
N ALA A 189 -2.59 14.47 5.02
CA ALA A 189 -3.46 13.70 4.13
C ALA A 189 -4.94 14.09 4.36
N PRO A 190 -5.72 14.25 3.28
CA PRO A 190 -7.11 14.66 3.41
C PRO A 190 -7.98 13.56 4.03
N ILE A 191 -9.03 13.97 4.73
CA ILE A 191 -10.03 13.06 5.27
C ILE A 191 -10.89 12.54 4.11
N MET A 192 -10.99 11.22 3.99
CA MET A 192 -11.74 10.55 2.91
C MET A 192 -13.27 10.50 3.13
N TRP A 193 -13.74 10.90 4.32
CA TRP A 193 -15.13 10.88 4.74
C TRP A 193 -15.73 12.28 4.86
N GLY A 194 -17.02 12.42 4.56
CA GLY A 194 -17.74 13.69 4.68
C GLY A 194 -17.52 14.67 3.53
N LYS A 195 -17.85 15.96 3.77
CA LYS A 195 -17.81 17.03 2.74
C LYS A 195 -16.39 17.41 2.28
N ALA A 196 -15.35 17.00 3.01
CA ALA A 196 -13.95 17.23 2.69
C ALA A 196 -13.35 16.17 1.74
N ALA A 197 -14.18 15.26 1.23
CA ALA A 197 -13.74 14.23 0.30
C ALA A 197 -13.04 14.86 -0.89
N ILE A 198 -11.83 14.37 -1.17
CA ILE A 198 -11.20 14.46 -2.49
C ILE A 198 -12.30 14.31 -3.53
N PRO A 199 -12.44 15.24 -4.51
CA PRO A 199 -13.50 15.19 -5.49
C PRO A 199 -13.50 13.77 -6.02
N ARG A 200 -14.50 13.00 -5.58
CA ARG A 200 -14.46 11.56 -5.78
C ARG A 200 -14.30 11.37 -7.27
N LEU A 201 -13.62 10.30 -7.61
CA LEU A 201 -13.76 9.64 -8.90
C LEU A 201 -15.26 9.37 -9.11
N PHE A 202 -16.01 10.42 -9.47
CA PHE A 202 -17.27 10.38 -10.18
C PHE A 202 -16.89 9.96 -11.60
N VAL A 203 -16.27 8.77 -11.72
CA VAL A 203 -16.72 7.87 -12.75
C VAL A 203 -18.22 7.82 -12.48
N GLU A 204 -19.00 8.39 -13.39
CA GLU A 204 -20.45 8.45 -13.33
C GLU A 204 -20.95 7.16 -12.69
N ARG A 205 -21.35 7.23 -11.41
CA ARG A 205 -22.05 6.11 -10.79
C ARG A 205 -23.39 6.07 -11.51
N LYS A 206 -23.44 5.44 -12.68
CA LYS A 206 -24.67 4.85 -13.19
C LYS A 206 -25.07 3.81 -12.15
N SER A 207 -25.90 4.27 -11.22
CA SER A 207 -26.76 3.49 -10.35
C SER A 207 -26.07 2.41 -9.50
N TYR A 208 -25.45 2.83 -8.39
CA TYR A 208 -25.49 1.99 -7.19
C TYR A 208 -26.81 2.31 -6.47
N VAL A 209 -27.84 1.50 -6.72
CA VAL A 209 -29.11 1.58 -6.00
C VAL A 209 -28.88 1.01 -4.61
N ILE A 210 -29.01 1.84 -3.59
CA ILE A 210 -29.12 1.37 -2.20
C ILE A 210 -30.38 0.50 -2.14
N PRO A 211 -30.32 -0.77 -1.72
CA PRO A 211 -31.53 -1.57 -1.54
C PRO A 211 -32.48 -0.83 -0.61
N SER A 212 -33.64 -0.42 -1.14
CA SER A 212 -34.70 0.24 -0.39
C SER A 212 -35.27 -0.75 0.63
N GLY A 213 -34.67 -0.80 1.82
CA GLY A 213 -35.06 -1.72 2.88
C GLY A 213 -34.47 -1.44 4.26
N ALA A 214 -33.51 -0.52 4.39
CA ALA A 214 -33.10 -0.03 5.70
C ALA A 214 -34.07 1.08 6.13
N ALA A 215 -35.06 0.72 6.92
CA ALA A 215 -36.01 1.64 7.54
C ALA A 215 -35.28 2.84 8.16
N GLU A 216 -35.76 4.04 7.85
CA GLU A 216 -35.41 5.27 8.54
C GLU A 216 -35.87 5.14 10.00
N GLY A 217 -34.99 4.63 10.86
CA GLY A 217 -35.12 4.77 12.30
C GLY A 217 -34.88 6.23 12.65
N THR A 218 -35.95 7.00 12.80
CA THR A 218 -35.91 8.34 13.35
C THR A 218 -35.25 8.29 14.72
N CYS A 219 -34.03 8.84 14.82
CA CYS A 219 -33.43 9.16 16.11
C CYS A 219 -34.21 10.35 16.67
N SER A 220 -35.25 10.08 17.46
CA SER A 220 -35.94 11.08 18.26
C SER A 220 -35.01 11.52 19.38
N THR A 221 -34.44 12.71 19.26
CA THR A 221 -33.86 13.43 20.39
C THR A 221 -35.00 14.00 21.21
N ASP A 222 -35.50 13.25 22.18
CA ASP A 222 -36.36 13.79 23.24
C ASP A 222 -35.67 13.58 24.59
N SER A 223 -35.32 14.72 25.19
CA SER A 223 -35.10 15.05 26.62
C SER A 223 -34.13 14.23 27.46
#